data_AF-A0AAJ6ACR9-F1
#
_entry.id   AF-A0AAJ6ACR9-F1
#
_cell.length_a   1.000
_cell.length_b   1.000
_cell.length_c   1.000
_cell.angle_alpha   90.00
_cell.angle_beta   90.00
_cell.angle_gamma   90.00
#
_symmetry.space_group_name_H-M   'P 1'
#
loop_
_entity.id
_entity.type
_entity.pdbx_description
1 polymer ?
#
loop_
_entity_poly.entity_id
_entity_poly.type
_entity_poly.pdbx_seq_one_letter_code
_entity_poly.pdbx_strand_id
1 'polypeptide(L)'
;MNYASKQHYGAVGRAWIKWLTVADNQKTLINAYSQIKTKWLDRLPSDASPQVQRVASRFAILETALQLASFLTGWNETANSEALLHCFNEWINIFGLHSQEEKQIIEQVNGWLLANAEGRFIEYPNNPEQRAITNIAGYKIIPQRDDEIESFYLYPLAFEEAIKGHPKEQACKILSDKGMLSKGENGYRYLVRIPSRIDPKRTRCYLLFPIVENNEA
;
A
#
# COMPACT_ATOMS: atom_id res chain seq x y z
N MET A 1 19.07 -1.21 32.32
CA MET A 1 18.86 -2.63 32.69
C MET A 1 19.37 -2.80 34.12
N ASN A 2 18.48 -3.04 35.09
CA ASN A 2 18.77 -2.88 36.53
C ASN A 2 19.55 -4.07 37.11
N TYR A 3 20.37 -3.84 38.14
CA TYR A 3 21.27 -4.82 38.79
C TYR A 3 20.63 -6.19 39.10
N ALA A 4 19.35 -6.21 39.48
CA ALA A 4 18.60 -7.43 39.76
C ALA A 4 18.56 -8.42 38.58
N SER A 5 18.47 -7.95 37.33
CA SER A 5 18.41 -8.84 36.16
C SER A 5 19.74 -9.54 35.86
N LYS A 6 20.86 -9.05 36.43
CA LYS A 6 22.17 -9.72 36.31
C LYS A 6 22.33 -10.87 37.29
N GLN A 7 21.64 -10.82 38.43
CA GLN A 7 21.73 -11.84 39.49
C GLN A 7 20.58 -12.86 39.39
N HIS A 8 19.44 -12.45 38.83
CA HIS A 8 18.24 -13.27 38.74
C HIS A 8 17.69 -13.25 37.30
N TYR A 9 18.03 -14.28 36.52
CA TYR A 9 17.60 -14.43 35.13
C TYR A 9 17.26 -15.89 34.79
N GLY A 10 16.52 -16.08 33.69
CA GLY A 10 16.24 -17.41 33.12
C GLY A 10 15.14 -18.24 33.79
N ALA A 11 14.70 -17.91 35.01
CA ALA A 11 13.66 -18.66 35.72
C ALA A 11 12.31 -18.68 34.96
N VAL A 12 11.78 -17.50 34.62
CA VAL A 12 10.49 -17.35 33.92
C VAL A 12 10.51 -18.03 32.55
N GLY A 13 11.57 -17.84 31.76
CA GLY A 13 11.69 -18.45 30.43
C GLY A 13 11.71 -19.98 30.47
N ARG A 14 12.44 -20.58 31.43
CA ARG A 14 12.45 -22.04 31.60
C ARG A 14 11.08 -22.58 32.04
N ALA A 15 10.40 -21.87 32.94
CA ALA A 15 9.05 -22.23 33.36
C ALA A 15 8.06 -22.19 32.18
N TRP A 16 8.15 -21.15 31.34
CA TRP A 16 7.35 -21.03 30.14
C TRP A 16 7.61 -22.16 29.13
N ILE A 17 8.87 -22.49 28.85
CA ILE A 17 9.21 -23.62 27.95
C ILE A 17 8.66 -24.93 28.51
N LYS A 18 8.82 -25.19 29.82
CA LYS A 18 8.25 -26.37 30.45
C LYS A 18 6.73 -26.42 30.28
N TRP A 19 6.04 -25.30 30.47
CA TRP A 19 4.60 -25.20 30.24
C TRP A 19 4.22 -25.54 28.79
N LEU A 20 4.99 -25.06 27.80
CA LEU A 20 4.76 -25.34 26.36
C LEU A 20 4.98 -26.80 25.96
N THR A 21 5.75 -27.58 26.73
CA THR A 21 5.99 -29.01 26.43
C THR A 21 4.81 -29.92 26.80
N VAL A 22 3.84 -29.44 27.57
CA VAL A 22 2.65 -30.22 27.95
C VAL A 22 1.64 -30.23 26.79
N ALA A 23 1.21 -31.41 26.34
CA ALA A 23 0.37 -31.57 25.16
C ALA A 23 -0.96 -30.79 25.23
N ASP A 24 -1.62 -30.77 26.39
CA ASP A 24 -2.87 -30.02 26.55
C ASP A 24 -2.65 -28.50 26.48
N ASN A 25 -1.51 -28.00 26.97
CA ASN A 25 -1.14 -26.59 26.83
C ASN A 25 -0.88 -26.20 25.38
N GLN A 26 -0.34 -27.11 24.57
CA GLN A 26 -0.15 -26.86 23.12
C GLN A 26 -1.48 -26.71 22.40
N LYS A 27 -2.48 -27.54 22.73
CA LYS A 27 -3.84 -27.40 22.18
C LYS A 27 -4.46 -26.06 22.60
N THR A 28 -4.33 -25.70 23.88
CA THR A 28 -4.77 -24.40 24.39
C THR A 28 -4.10 -23.25 23.65
N LEU A 29 -2.78 -23.34 23.42
CA LEU A 29 -2.02 -22.33 22.70
C LEU A 29 -2.49 -22.16 21.25
N ILE A 30 -2.68 -23.26 20.52
CA ILE A 30 -3.13 -23.21 19.12
C ILE A 30 -4.53 -22.58 19.03
N ASN A 31 -5.44 -22.98 19.93
CA ASN A 31 -6.80 -22.44 19.98
C ASN A 31 -6.79 -20.94 20.34
N ALA A 32 -6.05 -20.55 21.37
CA ALA A 32 -5.93 -19.16 21.79
C ALA A 32 -5.33 -18.30 20.68
N TYR A 33 -4.23 -18.74 20.06
CA TYR A 33 -3.62 -18.03 18.94
C TYR A 33 -4.58 -17.86 17.77
N SER A 34 -5.32 -18.91 17.40
CA SER A 34 -6.27 -18.82 16.30
C SER A 34 -7.35 -17.78 16.57
N GLN A 35 -7.91 -17.75 17.79
CA GLN A 35 -8.95 -16.79 18.17
C GLN A 35 -8.39 -15.36 18.23
N ILE A 36 -7.24 -15.17 18.87
CA ILE A 36 -6.60 -13.86 19.01
C ILE A 36 -6.17 -13.32 17.65
N LYS A 37 -5.60 -14.16 16.77
CA LYS A 37 -5.23 -13.76 15.42
C LYS A 37 -6.44 -13.28 14.63
N THR A 38 -7.56 -13.99 14.68
CA THR A 38 -8.81 -13.55 14.05
C THR A 38 -9.23 -12.19 14.60
N LYS A 39 -9.27 -12.00 15.92
CA LYS A 39 -9.57 -10.71 16.55
C LYS A 39 -8.65 -9.58 16.08
N TRP A 40 -7.35 -9.84 15.89
CA TRP A 40 -6.40 -8.84 15.38
C TRP A 40 -6.62 -8.48 13.92
N LEU A 41 -6.92 -9.46 13.07
CA LEU A 41 -7.18 -9.21 11.65
C LEU A 41 -8.52 -8.50 11.45
N ASP A 42 -9.54 -8.85 12.22
CA ASP A 42 -10.87 -8.21 12.16
C ASP A 42 -10.87 -6.73 12.60
N ARG A 43 -9.82 -6.30 13.33
CA ARG A 43 -9.62 -4.89 13.71
C ARG A 43 -9.11 -4.02 12.56
N LEU A 44 -8.54 -4.63 11.52
CA LEU A 44 -7.96 -3.89 10.40
C LEU A 44 -9.04 -3.48 9.40
N PRO A 45 -8.90 -2.32 8.74
CA PRO A 45 -9.76 -1.99 7.60
C PRO A 45 -9.53 -2.99 6.45
N SER A 46 -10.53 -3.13 5.58
CA SER A 46 -10.52 -4.11 4.48
C SER A 46 -9.42 -3.86 3.45
N ASP A 47 -8.92 -2.62 3.36
CA ASP A 47 -7.85 -2.20 2.47
C ASP A 47 -6.46 -2.15 3.14
N ALA A 48 -6.33 -2.62 4.39
CA ALA A 48 -5.05 -2.66 5.10
C ALA A 48 -4.01 -3.47 4.30
N SER A 49 -2.82 -2.90 4.14
CA SER A 49 -1.79 -3.53 3.32
C SER A 49 -1.37 -4.91 3.87
N PRO A 50 -0.88 -5.83 3.01
CA PRO A 50 -0.37 -7.11 3.47
C PRO A 50 0.75 -7.00 4.52
N GLN A 51 1.48 -5.88 4.54
CA GLN A 51 2.47 -5.61 5.58
C GLN A 51 1.81 -5.38 6.94
N VAL A 52 0.75 -4.57 7.00
CA VAL A 52 -0.01 -4.31 8.23
C VAL A 52 -0.64 -5.60 8.75
N GLN A 53 -1.22 -6.43 7.87
CA GLN A 53 -1.78 -7.73 8.24
C GLN A 53 -0.72 -8.67 8.85
N ARG A 54 0.51 -8.65 8.32
CA ARG A 54 1.64 -9.40 8.90
C ARG A 54 2.04 -8.86 10.27
N VAL A 55 2.01 -7.55 10.47
CA VAL A 55 2.33 -6.94 11.77
C VAL A 55 1.25 -7.27 12.79
N ALA A 56 -0.04 -7.13 12.46
CA ALA A 56 -1.15 -7.54 13.30
C ALA A 56 -1.05 -9.03 13.71
N SER A 57 -0.67 -9.91 12.76
CA SER A 57 -0.42 -11.33 13.06
C SER A 57 0.73 -11.54 14.05
N ARG A 58 1.78 -10.70 14.06
CA ARG A 58 2.87 -10.77 15.05
C ARG A 58 2.41 -10.26 16.42
N PHE A 59 1.60 -9.20 16.46
CA PHE A 59 0.98 -8.74 17.71
C PHE A 59 0.05 -9.80 18.31
N ALA A 60 -0.69 -10.55 17.48
CA ALA A 60 -1.47 -11.69 17.94
C ALA A 60 -0.61 -12.76 18.63
N ILE A 61 0.60 -13.04 18.13
CA ILE A 61 1.55 -13.95 18.79
C ILE A 61 1.96 -13.39 20.16
N LEU A 62 2.29 -12.09 20.24
CA LEU A 62 2.67 -11.43 21.49
C LEU A 62 1.54 -11.49 22.52
N GLU A 63 0.31 -11.17 22.12
CA GLU A 63 -0.86 -11.21 23.00
C GLU A 63 -1.15 -12.64 23.48
N THR A 64 -1.09 -13.62 22.58
CA THR A 64 -1.30 -15.03 22.95
C THR A 64 -0.29 -15.47 24.00
N ALA A 65 1.00 -15.17 23.79
CA ALA A 65 2.03 -15.53 24.74
C ALA A 65 1.82 -14.84 26.09
N LEU A 66 1.46 -13.56 26.09
CA LEU A 66 1.30 -12.77 27.30
C LEU A 66 0.06 -13.18 28.11
N GLN A 67 -1.06 -13.47 27.46
CA GLN A 67 -2.27 -13.97 28.12
C GLN A 67 -2.05 -15.36 28.74
N LEU A 68 -1.44 -16.29 28.00
CA LEU A 68 -1.18 -17.65 28.48
C LEU A 68 -0.09 -17.70 29.56
N ALA A 69 0.84 -16.75 29.55
CA ALA A 69 1.87 -16.60 30.58
C ALA A 69 1.40 -15.78 31.80
N SER A 70 0.11 -15.46 31.93
CA SER A 70 -0.44 -14.67 33.06
C SER A 70 -0.07 -15.23 34.44
N PHE A 71 0.02 -16.55 34.58
CA PHE A 71 0.47 -17.22 35.81
C PHE A 71 1.96 -16.96 36.16
N LEU A 72 2.75 -16.48 35.20
CA LEU A 72 4.15 -16.09 35.37
C LEU A 72 4.33 -14.57 35.45
N THR A 73 3.60 -13.82 34.64
CA THR A 73 3.74 -12.36 34.52
C THR A 73 2.89 -11.60 35.54
N GLY A 74 1.78 -12.19 36.01
CA GLY A 74 0.80 -11.57 36.88
C GLY A 74 -0.10 -10.54 36.17
N TRP A 75 0.03 -10.37 34.85
CA TRP A 75 -0.81 -9.44 34.11
C TRP A 75 -2.17 -10.05 33.81
N ASN A 76 -3.22 -9.28 34.05
CA ASN A 76 -4.58 -9.65 33.65
C ASN A 76 -4.81 -9.44 32.14
N GLU A 77 -5.88 -10.04 31.63
CA GLU A 77 -6.23 -9.99 30.21
C GLU A 77 -6.39 -8.54 29.69
N THR A 78 -7.11 -7.70 30.41
CA THR A 78 -7.38 -6.31 30.00
C THR A 78 -6.09 -5.50 29.85
N ALA A 79 -5.20 -5.54 30.85
CA ALA A 79 -3.93 -4.82 30.82
C ALA A 79 -3.01 -5.31 29.69
N ASN A 80 -3.02 -6.62 29.39
CA ASN A 80 -2.29 -7.20 28.26
C ASN A 80 -2.78 -6.65 26.93
N SER A 81 -4.10 -6.71 26.70
CA SER A 81 -4.72 -6.27 25.45
C SER A 81 -4.54 -4.76 25.23
N GLU A 82 -4.71 -3.94 26.27
CA GLU A 82 -4.56 -2.48 26.19
C GLU A 82 -3.12 -2.07 25.85
N ALA A 83 -2.12 -2.66 26.51
CA ALA A 83 -0.72 -2.34 26.26
C ALA A 83 -0.29 -2.68 24.82
N LEU A 84 -0.75 -3.83 24.31
CA LEU A 84 -0.43 -4.24 22.94
C LEU A 84 -1.17 -3.42 21.90
N LEU A 85 -2.42 -3.05 22.16
CA LEU A 85 -3.18 -2.13 21.31
C LEU A 85 -2.52 -0.75 21.25
N HIS A 86 -2.07 -0.21 22.39
CA HIS A 86 -1.33 1.05 22.43
C HIS A 86 -0.07 1.00 21.56
N CYS A 87 0.77 -0.04 21.75
CA CYS A 87 1.98 -0.23 20.95
C CYS A 87 1.68 -0.41 19.46
N PHE A 88 0.59 -1.09 19.11
CA PHE A 88 0.17 -1.25 17.72
C PHE A 88 -0.30 0.08 17.12
N ASN A 89 -1.09 0.86 17.83
CA ASN A 89 -1.55 2.17 17.36
C ASN A 89 -0.38 3.14 17.16
N GLU A 90 0.61 3.15 18.06
CA GLU A 90 1.85 3.93 17.86
C GLU A 90 2.61 3.47 16.60
N TRP A 91 2.67 2.16 16.35
CA TRP A 91 3.26 1.64 15.13
C TRP A 91 2.48 2.11 13.89
N ILE A 92 1.15 2.08 13.92
CA ILE A 92 0.29 2.58 12.82
C ILE A 92 0.47 4.08 12.61
N ASN A 93 0.63 4.87 13.67
CA ASN A 93 0.87 6.32 13.56
C ASN A 93 2.17 6.63 12.81
N ILE A 94 3.19 5.78 12.93
CA ILE A 94 4.50 5.96 12.28
C ILE A 94 4.49 5.43 10.84
N PHE A 95 3.89 4.25 10.62
CA PHE A 95 4.03 3.52 9.35
C PHE A 95 2.78 3.56 8.46
N GLY A 96 1.63 3.98 9.00
CA GLY A 96 0.35 4.01 8.30
C GLY A 96 -0.31 2.65 8.11
N LEU A 97 -1.51 2.68 7.51
CA LEU A 97 -2.30 1.49 7.16
C LEU A 97 -2.04 0.99 5.73
N HIS A 98 -1.49 1.87 4.89
CA HIS A 98 -1.24 1.64 3.48
C HIS A 98 0.25 1.41 3.20
N SER A 99 0.58 0.81 2.06
CA SER A 99 1.97 0.59 1.71
C SER A 99 2.67 1.94 1.44
N GLN A 100 3.76 2.24 2.15
CA GLN A 100 4.55 3.45 1.89
C GLN A 100 5.07 3.48 0.44
N GLU A 101 5.38 2.31 -0.12
CA GLU A 101 5.79 2.15 -1.52
C GLU A 101 4.64 2.46 -2.50
N GLU A 102 3.41 2.08 -2.17
CA GLU A 102 2.21 2.40 -2.95
C GLU A 102 1.99 3.92 -2.99
N LYS A 103 2.08 4.57 -1.83
CA LYS A 103 2.01 6.03 -1.73
C LYS A 103 3.09 6.71 -2.57
N GLN A 104 4.34 6.25 -2.47
CA GLN A 104 5.46 6.80 -3.24
C GLN A 104 5.27 6.67 -4.76
N ILE A 105 4.79 5.51 -5.25
CA ILE A 105 4.53 5.30 -6.69
C ILE A 105 3.46 6.26 -7.18
N ILE A 106 2.36 6.40 -6.44
CA ILE A 106 1.25 7.29 -6.80
C ILE A 106 1.72 8.74 -6.82
N GLU A 107 2.36 9.21 -5.75
CA GLU A 107 2.86 10.58 -5.64
C GLU A 107 3.89 10.90 -6.72
N GLN A 108 4.81 9.97 -7.00
CA GLN A 108 5.84 10.13 -8.01
C GLN A 108 5.25 10.24 -9.41
N VAL A 109 4.32 9.35 -9.78
CA VAL A 109 3.68 9.39 -11.11
C VAL A 109 2.80 10.63 -11.24
N ASN A 110 2.05 11.00 -10.21
CA ASN A 110 1.19 12.19 -10.23
C ASN A 110 2.04 13.46 -10.36
N GLY A 111 3.11 13.58 -9.55
CA GLY A 111 4.06 14.68 -9.63
C GLY A 111 4.76 14.76 -10.99
N TRP A 112 5.12 13.61 -11.57
CA TRP A 112 5.70 13.56 -12.91
C TRP A 112 4.70 14.04 -13.97
N LEU A 113 3.44 13.63 -13.92
CA LEU A 113 2.41 14.11 -14.85
C LEU A 113 2.25 15.63 -14.74
N LEU A 114 2.05 16.16 -13.53
CA LEU A 114 1.85 17.59 -13.29
C LEU A 114 3.06 18.42 -13.74
N ALA A 115 4.28 17.96 -13.45
CA ALA A 115 5.50 18.67 -13.84
C ALA A 115 5.73 18.71 -15.37
N ASN A 116 5.15 17.77 -16.12
CA ASN A 116 5.37 17.63 -17.56
C ASN A 116 4.12 17.96 -18.41
N ALA A 117 2.97 18.23 -17.78
CA ALA A 117 1.66 18.36 -18.43
C ALA A 117 1.66 19.37 -19.59
N GLU A 118 2.26 20.54 -19.39
CA GLU A 118 2.26 21.65 -20.35
C GLU A 118 3.43 21.59 -21.36
N GLY A 119 4.45 20.79 -21.08
CA GLY A 119 5.73 20.84 -21.81
C GLY A 119 6.05 19.61 -22.66
N ARG A 120 5.38 18.48 -22.42
CA ARG A 120 5.69 17.20 -23.09
C ARG A 120 4.48 16.51 -23.72
N PHE A 121 3.29 17.06 -23.63
CA PHE A 121 2.09 16.42 -24.14
C PHE A 121 1.43 17.21 -25.27
N ILE A 122 1.10 16.51 -26.35
CA ILE A 122 0.27 17.08 -27.42
C ILE A 122 -1.16 17.19 -26.88
N GLU A 123 -1.75 18.37 -26.95
CA GLU A 123 -3.13 18.57 -26.49
C GLU A 123 -4.14 17.99 -27.47
N TYR A 124 -5.15 17.33 -26.92
CA TYR A 124 -6.32 16.90 -27.65
C TYR A 124 -7.61 17.31 -26.92
N PRO A 125 -8.55 18.03 -27.55
CA PRO A 125 -8.50 18.54 -28.92
C PRO A 125 -7.31 19.47 -29.21
N ASN A 126 -6.91 19.57 -30.49
CA ASN A 126 -5.72 20.32 -30.89
C ASN A 126 -5.83 21.79 -30.46
N ASN A 127 -4.82 22.29 -29.76
CA ASN A 127 -4.67 23.69 -29.39
C ASN A 127 -3.78 24.41 -30.41
N PRO A 128 -4.33 25.34 -31.24
CA PRO A 128 -3.54 26.05 -32.26
C PRO A 128 -2.41 26.91 -31.71
N GLU A 129 -2.49 27.31 -30.43
CA GLU A 129 -1.48 28.14 -29.77
C GLU A 129 -0.37 27.31 -29.09
N GLN A 130 -0.48 25.98 -29.14
CA GLN A 130 0.50 25.09 -28.53
C GLN A 130 1.86 25.25 -29.22
N ARG A 131 2.89 25.51 -28.41
CA ARG A 131 4.28 25.63 -28.88
C ARG A 131 4.81 24.27 -29.32
N ALA A 132 5.80 24.27 -30.21
CA ALA A 132 6.46 23.05 -30.64
C ALA A 132 7.08 22.28 -29.45
N ILE A 133 6.73 21.00 -29.33
CA ILE A 133 7.20 20.10 -28.27
C ILE A 133 8.36 19.27 -28.80
N THR A 134 9.51 19.30 -28.13
CA THR A 134 10.73 18.60 -28.57
C THR A 134 10.91 17.22 -27.93
N ASN A 135 10.29 16.95 -26.77
CA ASN A 135 10.40 15.69 -26.01
C ASN A 135 9.02 15.14 -25.64
N ILE A 136 8.27 14.72 -26.66
CA ILE A 136 6.88 14.30 -26.52
C ILE A 136 6.78 13.02 -25.67
N ALA A 137 6.06 13.11 -24.56
CA ALA A 137 5.69 12.01 -23.67
C ALA A 137 4.37 11.32 -24.09
N GLY A 138 3.54 11.99 -24.90
CA GLY A 138 2.32 11.45 -25.48
C GLY A 138 1.24 12.52 -25.66
N TYR A 139 0.00 12.22 -25.29
CA TYR A 139 -1.15 13.13 -25.44
C TYR A 139 -1.80 13.47 -24.11
N LYS A 140 -2.22 14.73 -23.94
CA LYS A 140 -3.07 15.22 -22.84
C LYS A 140 -4.47 15.44 -23.38
N ILE A 141 -5.45 14.81 -22.76
CA ILE A 141 -6.87 14.91 -23.14
C ILE A 141 -7.51 15.98 -22.27
N ILE A 142 -7.91 17.07 -22.93
CA ILE A 142 -8.59 18.20 -22.30
C ILE A 142 -10.10 17.91 -22.30
N PRO A 143 -10.73 17.76 -21.12
CA PRO A 143 -12.17 17.58 -21.01
C PRO A 143 -12.93 18.67 -21.76
N GLN A 144 -13.91 18.28 -22.57
CA GLN A 144 -14.80 19.21 -23.26
C GLN A 144 -16.17 19.32 -22.57
N ARG A 145 -16.43 18.45 -21.59
CA ARG A 145 -17.68 18.36 -20.83
C ARG A 145 -17.36 18.04 -19.37
N ASP A 146 -18.29 18.39 -18.48
CA ASP A 146 -18.12 18.20 -17.04
C ASP A 146 -18.06 16.72 -16.61
N ASP A 147 -18.55 15.80 -17.44
CA ASP A 147 -18.47 14.35 -17.22
C ASP A 147 -17.17 13.71 -17.74
N GLU A 148 -16.32 14.47 -18.43
CA GLU A 148 -15.03 14.03 -18.91
C GLU A 148 -13.93 14.35 -17.88
N ILE A 149 -13.02 13.39 -17.66
CA ILE A 149 -11.89 13.55 -16.74
C ILE A 149 -10.62 13.80 -17.55
N GLU A 150 -9.80 14.74 -17.10
CA GLU A 150 -8.48 14.97 -17.70
C GLU A 150 -7.69 13.65 -17.67
N SER A 151 -7.07 13.30 -18.79
CA SER A 151 -6.33 12.05 -18.89
C SER A 151 -5.13 12.16 -19.82
N PHE A 152 -4.17 11.26 -19.64
CA PHE A 152 -2.90 11.30 -20.36
C PHE A 152 -2.61 9.94 -20.99
N TYR A 153 -2.40 9.93 -22.31
CA TYR A 153 -1.80 8.79 -22.99
C TYR A 153 -0.29 8.93 -22.94
N LEU A 154 0.38 8.11 -22.13
CA LEU A 154 1.84 8.09 -22.01
C LEU A 154 2.44 7.01 -22.88
N TYR A 155 3.44 7.41 -23.69
CA TYR A 155 4.26 6.46 -24.42
C TYR A 155 5.07 5.58 -23.46
N PRO A 156 5.43 4.34 -23.86
CA PRO A 156 6.13 3.41 -22.99
C PRO A 156 7.42 3.96 -22.37
N LEU A 157 8.22 4.72 -23.12
CA LEU A 157 9.46 5.32 -22.62
C LEU A 157 9.18 6.38 -21.53
N ALA A 158 8.22 7.26 -21.77
CA ALA A 158 7.81 8.28 -20.80
C ALA A 158 7.21 7.66 -19.53
N PHE A 159 6.45 6.57 -19.68
CA PHE A 159 5.95 5.83 -18.53
C PHE A 159 7.09 5.24 -17.70
N GLU A 160 8.13 4.67 -18.32
CA GLU A 160 9.32 4.17 -17.63
C GLU A 160 10.10 5.27 -16.90
N GLU A 161 10.14 6.49 -17.44
CA GLU A 161 10.65 7.66 -16.73
C GLU A 161 9.80 7.99 -15.49
N ALA A 162 8.47 7.98 -15.63
CA ALA A 162 7.55 8.31 -14.54
C ALA A 162 7.65 7.34 -13.36
N ILE A 163 7.83 6.03 -13.63
CA ILE A 163 7.95 5.00 -12.59
C ILE A 163 9.39 4.67 -12.19
N LYS A 164 10.38 5.49 -12.60
CA LYS A 164 11.80 5.20 -12.39
C LYS A 164 12.10 4.84 -10.93
N GLY A 165 12.80 3.72 -10.74
CA GLY A 165 13.14 3.19 -9.41
C GLY A 165 12.16 2.13 -8.89
N HIS A 166 11.00 1.95 -9.53
CA HIS A 166 9.98 0.96 -9.12
C HIS A 166 9.83 -0.18 -10.13
N PRO A 167 9.55 -1.43 -9.68
CA PRO A 167 9.27 -2.53 -10.60
C PRO A 167 8.00 -2.28 -11.43
N LYS A 168 8.11 -2.41 -12.76
CA LYS A 168 7.03 -2.07 -13.71
C LYS A 168 5.70 -2.77 -13.44
N GLU A 169 5.71 -4.08 -13.19
CA GLU A 169 4.46 -4.83 -12.94
C GLU A 169 3.78 -4.38 -11.64
N GLN A 170 4.58 -4.08 -10.62
CA GLN A 170 4.08 -3.61 -9.32
C GLN A 170 3.49 -2.20 -9.44
N ALA A 171 4.19 -1.28 -10.10
CA ALA A 171 3.70 0.06 -10.36
C ALA A 171 2.40 0.04 -11.18
N CYS A 172 2.35 -0.72 -12.27
CA CYS A 172 1.13 -0.87 -13.07
C CYS A 172 -0.04 -1.42 -12.25
N LYS A 173 0.20 -2.43 -11.41
CA LYS A 173 -0.83 -3.00 -10.53
C LYS A 173 -1.36 -1.96 -9.54
N ILE A 174 -0.47 -1.28 -8.82
CA ILE A 174 -0.83 -0.25 -7.83
C ILE A 174 -1.62 0.90 -8.47
N LEU A 175 -1.12 1.44 -9.58
CA LEU A 175 -1.78 2.54 -10.29
C LEU A 175 -3.15 2.10 -10.84
N SER A 176 -3.26 0.85 -11.32
CA SER A 176 -4.54 0.31 -11.81
C SER A 176 -5.54 0.06 -10.68
N ASP A 177 -5.09 -0.46 -9.54
CA ASP A 177 -5.95 -0.73 -8.37
C ASP A 177 -6.49 0.58 -7.77
N LYS A 178 -5.77 1.69 -7.93
CA LYS A 178 -6.20 3.05 -7.53
C LYS A 178 -6.95 3.83 -8.58
N GLY A 179 -7.20 3.26 -9.75
CA GLY A 179 -7.88 3.94 -10.86
C GLY A 179 -7.05 5.01 -11.57
N MET A 180 -5.78 5.20 -11.19
CA MET A 180 -4.86 6.12 -11.85
C MET A 180 -4.38 5.59 -13.21
N LEU A 181 -4.42 4.27 -13.44
CA LEU A 181 -4.05 3.64 -14.71
C LEU A 181 -5.22 2.79 -15.25
N SER A 182 -5.58 3.00 -16.51
CA SER A 182 -6.57 2.16 -17.18
C SER A 182 -6.08 0.72 -17.34
N LYS A 183 -7.02 -0.23 -17.22
CA LYS A 183 -6.80 -1.59 -17.70
C LYS A 183 -6.59 -1.56 -19.22
N GLY A 184 -5.74 -2.46 -19.70
CA GLY A 184 -5.40 -2.55 -21.12
C GLY A 184 -6.36 -3.45 -21.90
N GLU A 185 -6.04 -3.62 -23.19
CA GLU A 185 -6.90 -4.29 -24.17
C GLU A 185 -6.13 -5.32 -25.02
N ASN A 186 -6.87 -6.28 -25.58
CA ASN A 186 -6.38 -7.21 -26.61
C ASN A 186 -5.13 -7.99 -26.18
N GLY A 187 -5.15 -8.56 -24.97
CA GLY A 187 -4.04 -9.37 -24.42
C GLY A 187 -2.92 -8.56 -23.75
N TYR A 188 -2.98 -7.23 -23.77
CA TYR A 188 -2.02 -6.37 -23.05
C TYR A 188 -2.68 -5.83 -21.79
N ARG A 189 -2.16 -6.19 -20.62
CA ARG A 189 -2.82 -5.96 -19.34
C ARG A 189 -3.03 -4.48 -18.97
N TYR A 190 -2.15 -3.58 -19.43
CA TYR A 190 -2.15 -2.16 -19.04
C TYR A 190 -1.96 -1.18 -20.20
N LEU A 191 -1.94 -1.67 -21.44
CA LEU A 191 -1.76 -0.83 -22.63
C LEU A 191 -3.05 -0.77 -23.43
N VAL A 192 -3.43 0.45 -23.81
CA VAL A 192 -4.56 0.75 -24.69
C VAL A 192 -4.06 1.33 -26.01
N ARG A 193 -4.85 1.24 -27.07
CA ARG A 193 -4.54 1.93 -28.33
C ARG A 193 -5.15 3.33 -28.28
N ILE A 194 -4.35 4.33 -28.62
CA ILE A 194 -4.89 5.68 -28.82
C ILE A 194 -5.98 5.64 -29.92
N PRO A 195 -7.14 6.28 -29.70
CA PRO A 195 -8.17 6.43 -30.74
C PRO A 195 -7.60 7.07 -32.02
N SER A 196 -8.02 6.59 -33.20
CA SER A 196 -7.52 7.08 -34.49
C SER A 196 -7.78 8.57 -34.75
N ARG A 197 -8.79 9.15 -34.08
CA ARG A 197 -9.10 10.59 -34.11
C ARG A 197 -8.06 11.46 -33.38
N ILE A 198 -7.25 10.85 -32.51
CA ILE A 198 -6.20 11.51 -31.72
C ILE A 198 -4.83 11.21 -32.35
N ASP A 199 -4.54 9.93 -32.58
CA ASP A 199 -3.33 9.47 -33.26
C ASP A 199 -3.69 8.48 -34.39
N PRO A 200 -3.53 8.87 -35.67
CA PRO A 200 -3.82 7.99 -36.80
C PRO A 200 -3.03 6.67 -36.77
N LYS A 201 -1.84 6.66 -36.15
CA LYS A 201 -1.00 5.45 -36.01
C LYS A 201 -1.54 4.49 -34.95
N ARG A 202 -2.48 4.93 -34.11
CA ARG A 202 -3.07 4.16 -33.00
C ARG A 202 -2.01 3.54 -32.10
N THR A 203 -1.02 4.34 -31.71
CA THR A 203 0.10 3.89 -30.88
C THR A 203 -0.40 3.31 -29.56
N ARG A 204 0.22 2.23 -29.07
CA ARG A 204 -0.11 1.64 -27.76
C ARG A 204 0.56 2.43 -26.63
N CYS A 205 -0.25 2.81 -25.64
CA CYS A 205 0.17 3.70 -24.56
C CYS A 205 -0.45 3.27 -23.22
N TYR A 206 0.10 3.81 -22.13
CA TYR A 206 -0.53 3.78 -20.82
C TYR A 206 -1.53 4.94 -20.74
N LEU A 207 -2.77 4.69 -20.36
CA LEU A 207 -3.77 5.75 -20.15
C LEU A 207 -3.88 6.03 -18.66
N LEU A 208 -3.43 7.22 -18.24
CA LEU A 208 -3.44 7.65 -16.85
C LEU A 208 -4.46 8.74 -16.58
N PHE A 209 -4.98 8.73 -15.35
CA PHE A 209 -5.88 9.73 -14.80
C PHE A 209 -5.18 10.36 -13.58
N PRO A 210 -4.78 11.64 -13.63
CA PRO A 210 -4.13 12.29 -12.50
C PRO A 210 -5.07 12.27 -11.28
N ILE A 211 -4.48 12.11 -10.10
CA ILE A 211 -5.25 12.27 -8.87
C ILE A 211 -5.25 13.76 -8.56
N VAL A 212 -6.37 14.41 -8.84
CA VAL A 212 -6.62 15.77 -8.36
C VAL A 212 -7.03 15.63 -6.90
N GLU A 213 -6.23 16.19 -5.98
CA GLU A 213 -6.70 16.35 -4.61
C GLU A 213 -7.93 17.26 -4.68
N ASN A 214 -9.12 16.70 -4.45
CA ASN A 214 -10.28 17.52 -4.14
C ASN A 214 -9.92 18.26 -2.84
N ASN A 215 -9.61 19.55 -2.96
CA ASN A 215 -9.60 20.48 -1.85
C ASN A 215 -11.05 20.64 -1.35
N GLU A 216 -11.60 19.61 -0.72
CA GLU A 216 -12.72 19.77 0.18
C GLU A 216 -12.13 20.03 1.57
N ALA A 217 -12.02 21.33 1.85
CA ALA A 217 -11.82 21.89 3.18
C ALA A 217 -13.10 21.78 4.02
#